data_AF-R7YGQ0-F1
#
_entry.id   AF-R7YGQ0-F1
#
_cell.length_a   1.000
_cell.length_b   1.000
_cell.length_c   1.000
_cell.angle_alpha   90.00
_cell.angle_beta   90.00
_cell.angle_gamma   90.00
#
_symmetry.space_group_name_H-M   'P 1'
#
loop_
_entity.id
_entity.type
_entity.pdbx_description
1 polymer ?
#
loop_
_entity_poly.entity_id
_entity_poly.type
_entity_poly.pdbx_seq_one_letter_code
_entity_poly.pdbx_strand_id
1 'polypeptide(L)'
;MDARSLILPSLPVSNPTSSCWQEPPSAIHDRRSTEQLPSSADYVIVGAGISSAMIAWNLLEKSKDARVVMLEARAAVSGATGRNEVSTVRVPDLAW
;
A
#
# COMPACT_ATOMS: atom_id res chain seq x y z
N MET A 1 27.17 -6.75 -0.28
CA MET A 1 25.90 -6.80 0.47
C MET A 1 26.27 -6.81 1.94
N ASP A 2 25.88 -5.79 2.69
CA ASP A 2 26.26 -5.64 4.10
C ASP A 2 25.55 -6.66 4.98
N ALA A 3 26.16 -7.08 6.10
CA ALA A 3 25.58 -8.05 7.05
C ALA A 3 24.16 -7.66 7.55
N ARG A 4 23.79 -6.38 7.48
CA ARG A 4 22.43 -5.89 7.79
C ARG A 4 21.36 -6.41 6.83
N SER A 5 21.70 -6.71 5.57
CA SER A 5 20.73 -7.25 4.60
C SER A 5 20.37 -8.71 4.84
N LEU A 6 21.07 -9.39 5.76
CA LEU A 6 20.79 -10.78 6.16
C LEU A 6 19.82 -10.88 7.34
N ILE A 7 19.52 -9.76 8.01
CA ILE A 7 18.55 -9.75 9.11
C ILE A 7 17.15 -9.83 8.50
N LEU A 8 16.45 -10.93 8.75
CA LEU A 8 15.06 -11.09 8.34
C LEU A 8 14.19 -10.06 9.08
N PRO A 9 13.30 -9.34 8.37
CA PRO A 9 12.30 -8.51 9.02
C PRO A 9 11.46 -9.37 9.96
N SER A 10 11.19 -8.87 11.16
CA SER A 10 10.17 -9.48 12.01
C SER A 10 8.80 -9.37 11.35
N LEU A 11 7.91 -10.32 11.64
CA LEU A 11 6.51 -10.19 11.26
C LEU A 11 5.87 -8.95 11.91
N PRO A 12 4.78 -8.41 11.32
CA PRO A 12 4.00 -7.36 11.96
C PRO A 12 3.55 -7.78 13.37
N VAL A 13 3.62 -6.84 14.32
CA VAL A 13 3.10 -7.06 15.68
C VAL A 13 1.58 -7.21 15.66
N SER A 14 1.03 -8.01 16.58
CA SER A 14 -0.40 -8.36 16.62
C SER A 14 -1.34 -7.19 16.93
N ASN A 15 -0.88 -6.19 17.68
CA ASN A 15 -1.65 -5.00 18.04
C ASN A 15 -0.88 -3.72 17.70
N PRO A 16 -0.80 -3.34 16.41
CA PRO A 16 -0.10 -2.13 16.00
C PRO A 16 -0.89 -0.89 16.45
N THR A 17 -0.20 0.22 16.69
CA THR A 17 -0.86 1.50 16.95
C THR A 17 -1.66 1.94 15.71
N SER A 18 -2.95 2.21 15.91
CA SER A 18 -3.85 2.79 14.89
C SER A 18 -3.38 4.19 14.49
N SER A 19 -3.57 4.54 13.22
CA SER A 19 -3.30 5.89 12.76
C SER A 19 -4.53 6.77 12.99
N CYS A 20 -4.35 7.95 13.58
CA CYS A 20 -5.43 8.93 13.72
C CYS A 20 -5.99 9.41 12.38
N TRP A 21 -5.20 9.33 11.30
CA TRP A 21 -5.61 9.68 9.94
C TRP A 21 -6.53 8.63 9.29
N GLN A 22 -6.68 7.47 9.92
CA GLN A 22 -7.55 6.38 9.46
C GLN A 22 -8.81 6.26 10.32
N GLU A 23 -9.11 7.28 11.13
CA GLU A 23 -10.32 7.32 11.93
C GLU A 23 -11.20 8.49 11.47
N PRO A 24 -12.38 8.21 10.86
CA PRO A 24 -12.97 6.90 10.62
C PRO A 24 -12.29 6.10 9.50
N PRO A 25 -12.42 4.76 9.49
CA PRO A 25 -11.80 3.91 8.48
C PRO A 25 -12.39 4.20 7.09
N SER A 26 -11.51 4.25 6.08
CA SER A 26 -11.92 4.39 4.68
C SER A 26 -12.51 3.10 4.13
N ALA A 27 -13.24 3.19 3.01
CA ALA A 27 -13.81 2.03 2.32
C ALA A 27 -12.77 0.98 1.87
N ILE A 28 -11.49 1.36 1.77
CA ILE A 28 -10.41 0.45 1.38
C ILE A 28 -9.70 -0.21 2.56
N HIS A 29 -9.98 0.22 3.81
CA HIS A 29 -9.24 -0.17 5.00
C HIS A 29 -9.10 -1.71 5.13
N ASP A 30 -10.22 -2.43 5.17
CA ASP A 30 -10.27 -3.90 5.24
C ASP A 30 -10.77 -4.53 3.93
N ARG A 31 -10.51 -3.86 2.80
CA ARG A 31 -11.06 -4.29 1.51
C ARG A 31 -10.40 -5.58 1.05
N ARG A 32 -11.18 -6.65 1.06
CA ARG A 32 -10.84 -7.95 0.48
C ARG A 32 -11.65 -8.20 -0.79
N SER A 33 -11.00 -8.20 -1.95
CA SER A 33 -11.66 -8.38 -3.25
C SER A 33 -12.12 -9.81 -3.54
N THR A 34 -11.52 -10.80 -2.90
CA THR A 34 -11.76 -12.24 -3.13
C THR A 34 -11.73 -13.02 -1.83
N GLU A 35 -12.59 -14.03 -1.69
CA GLU A 35 -12.60 -14.89 -0.50
C GLU A 35 -11.38 -15.83 -0.48
N GLN A 36 -10.95 -16.36 -1.61
CA GLN A 36 -9.72 -17.15 -1.69
C GLN A 36 -8.71 -16.45 -2.61
N LEU A 37 -7.41 -16.62 -2.33
CA LEU A 37 -6.38 -16.09 -3.21
C LEU A 37 -6.48 -16.76 -4.60
N PRO A 38 -6.30 -16.00 -5.69
CA PRO A 38 -6.22 -16.59 -7.02
C PRO A 38 -5.11 -17.64 -7.11
N SER A 39 -5.35 -18.72 -7.85
CA SER A 39 -4.36 -19.78 -8.06
C SER A 39 -3.15 -19.33 -8.88
N SER A 40 -3.26 -18.21 -9.59
CA SER A 40 -2.19 -17.62 -10.38
C SER A 40 -2.36 -16.11 -10.52
N ALA A 41 -1.23 -15.42 -10.67
CA ALA A 41 -1.14 -14.00 -10.94
C ALA A 41 0.12 -13.73 -11.78
N ASP A 42 0.12 -12.65 -12.55
CA ASP A 42 1.31 -12.22 -13.29
C ASP A 42 2.24 -11.42 -12.37
N TYR A 43 1.66 -10.69 -11.40
CA TYR A 43 2.39 -9.91 -10.40
C TYR A 43 1.78 -10.07 -9.01
N VAL A 44 2.63 -10.22 -8.00
CA VAL A 44 2.25 -10.18 -6.58
C VAL A 44 2.96 -9.02 -5.91
N ILE A 45 2.19 -8.11 -5.32
CA ILE A 45 2.67 -6.94 -4.59
C ILE A 45 2.43 -7.16 -3.10
N VAL A 46 3.48 -7.04 -2.29
CA VAL A 46 3.41 -7.21 -0.82
C VAL A 46 3.40 -5.83 -0.17
N GLY A 47 2.36 -5.56 0.61
CA GLY A 47 2.02 -4.28 1.21
C GLY A 47 1.04 -3.47 0.35
N ALA A 48 0.08 -2.79 0.98
CA ALA A 48 -0.93 -1.94 0.33
C ALA A 48 -0.75 -0.46 0.70
N GLY A 49 0.46 0.07 0.51
CA GLY A 49 0.78 1.50 0.64
C GLY A 49 0.76 2.24 -0.70
N ILE A 50 1.14 3.53 -0.67
CA ILE A 50 1.13 4.40 -1.86
C ILE A 50 2.04 3.88 -2.98
N SER A 51 3.23 3.38 -2.65
CA SER A 51 4.17 2.84 -3.64
C SER A 51 3.56 1.62 -4.35
N SER A 52 2.95 0.71 -3.60
CA SER A 52 2.25 -0.46 -4.14
C SER A 52 1.08 -0.08 -5.04
N ALA A 53 0.30 0.94 -4.65
CA ALA A 53 -0.78 1.46 -5.47
C ALA A 53 -0.27 2.04 -6.80
N MET A 54 0.80 2.82 -6.78
CA MET A 54 1.43 3.38 -7.99
C MET A 54 2.01 2.29 -8.89
N ILE A 55 2.64 1.24 -8.31
CA ILE A 55 3.15 0.09 -9.06
C ILE A 55 1.99 -0.64 -9.75
N ALA A 56 0.94 -1.00 -9.01
CA ALA A 56 -0.24 -1.67 -9.56
C ALA A 56 -0.89 -0.84 -10.69
N TRP A 57 -1.04 0.46 -10.45
CA TRP A 57 -1.58 1.39 -11.46
C TRP A 57 -0.75 1.39 -12.74
N ASN A 58 0.57 1.54 -12.64
CA ASN A 58 1.46 1.55 -13.81
C ASN A 58 1.44 0.20 -14.58
N LEU A 59 1.35 -0.93 -13.87
CA LEU A 59 1.21 -2.25 -14.50
C LEU A 59 -0.09 -2.35 -15.30
N LEU A 60 -1.20 -1.91 -14.71
CA LEU A 60 -2.52 -1.92 -15.34
C LEU A 60 -2.66 -0.88 -16.46
N GLU A 61 -1.88 0.20 -16.44
CA GLU A 61 -1.79 1.14 -17.55
C GLU A 61 -1.06 0.54 -18.76
N LYS A 62 0.02 -0.20 -18.52
CA LYS A 62 0.80 -0.87 -19.58
C LYS A 62 0.09 -2.10 -20.15
N SER A 63 -0.69 -2.81 -19.33
CA SER A 63 -1.42 -4.02 -19.73
C SER A 63 -2.71 -4.14 -18.93
N LYS A 64 -3.84 -3.85 -19.58
CA LYS A 64 -5.17 -3.88 -18.94
C LYS A 64 -5.57 -5.28 -18.48
N ASP A 65 -5.04 -6.32 -19.11
CA ASP A 65 -5.33 -7.72 -18.79
C ASP A 65 -4.35 -8.30 -17.74
N ALA A 66 -3.42 -7.49 -17.21
CA ALA A 66 -2.46 -7.96 -16.21
C ALA A 66 -3.17 -8.39 -14.92
N ARG A 67 -2.87 -9.60 -14.45
CA ARG A 67 -3.42 -10.14 -13.20
C ARG A 67 -2.51 -9.76 -12.04
N VAL A 68 -2.91 -8.72 -11.31
CA VAL A 68 -2.16 -8.20 -10.16
C VAL A 68 -2.85 -8.60 -8.87
N VAL A 69 -2.11 -9.23 -7.96
CA VAL A 69 -2.55 -9.52 -6.59
C VAL A 69 -1.78 -8.62 -5.63
N MET A 70 -2.49 -7.87 -4.80
CA MET A 70 -1.91 -7.06 -3.73
C MET A 70 -2.28 -7.65 -2.37
N LEU A 71 -1.29 -7.91 -1.52
CA LEU A 71 -1.46 -8.52 -0.21
C LEU A 71 -1.05 -7.54 0.87
N GLU A 72 -1.85 -7.40 1.93
CA GLU A 72 -1.56 -6.58 3.09
C GLU A 72 -1.75 -7.41 4.36
N ALA A 73 -0.81 -7.30 5.30
CA ALA A 73 -0.81 -8.08 6.53
C ALA A 73 -1.68 -7.43 7.63
N ARG A 74 -2.02 -6.15 7.46
CA ARG A 74 -2.88 -5.36 8.35
C ARG A 74 -4.04 -4.78 7.54
N ALA A 75 -4.30 -3.48 7.70
CA ALA A 75 -5.23 -2.72 6.89
C ALA A 75 -4.50 -1.92 5.79
N ALA A 76 -5.20 -1.62 4.70
CA ALA A 76 -4.69 -0.79 3.62
C ALA A 76 -4.15 0.54 4.16
N VAL A 77 -3.05 1.02 3.59
CA VAL A 77 -2.35 2.25 3.97
C VAL A 77 -1.93 2.37 5.45
N SER A 78 -2.14 1.36 6.30
CA SER A 78 -1.87 1.40 7.75
C SER A 78 -0.39 1.47 8.13
N GLY A 79 0.52 1.39 7.16
CA GLY A 79 1.97 1.50 7.31
C GLY A 79 2.47 2.95 7.39
N ALA A 80 3.56 3.25 6.67
CA ALA A 80 4.09 4.61 6.57
C ALA A 80 3.12 5.57 5.87
N THR A 81 2.41 5.10 4.84
CA THR A 81 1.49 5.94 4.04
C THR A 81 0.43 6.61 4.90
N GLY A 82 -0.23 5.86 5.79
CA GLY A 82 -1.27 6.38 6.65
C GLY A 82 -0.75 7.09 7.90
N ARG A 83 0.57 7.18 8.12
CA ARG A 83 1.18 7.82 9.30
C ARG A 83 1.93 9.12 8.98
N ASN A 84 2.07 9.46 7.70
CA ASN A 84 2.70 10.70 7.27
C ASN A 84 1.61 11.72 6.92
N GLU A 85 1.79 12.96 7.36
CA GLU A 85 1.01 14.08 6.85
C GLU A 85 1.57 14.46 5.47
N VAL A 86 0.71 14.52 4.45
CA VAL A 86 1.06 14.98 3.11
C VAL A 86 -0.01 15.95 2.65
N SER A 87 0.37 17.21 2.47
CA SER A 87 -0.52 18.28 2.00
C SER A 87 -0.10 18.70 0.60
N THR A 88 -1.07 18.85 -0.31
CA THR A 88 -0.82 19.43 -1.63
C THR A 88 -1.16 20.91 -1.60
N VAL A 89 -0.22 21.77 -1.98
CA VAL A 89 -0.50 23.19 -2.22
C VAL A 89 -0.60 23.40 -3.73
N ARG A 90 -1.74 23.91 -4.20
CA ARG A 90 -1.87 24.37 -5.59
C ARG A 90 -1.07 25.67 -5.71
N VAL A 91 -0.34 25.85 -6.81
CA VAL A 91 0.47 27.05 -7.06
C VAL A 91 -0.19 28.03 -8.06
N PRO A 92 -1.42 28.58 -7.88
CA PRO A 92 -1.91 29.68 -8.73
C PRO A 92 -1.63 31.08 -8.16
N ASP A 93 -1.12 31.20 -6.93
CA ASP A 93 -1.04 32.49 -6.22
C ASP A 93 0.39 33.04 -6.09
N LEU A 94 1.38 32.41 -6.73
CA LEU A 94 2.74 32.94 -6.83
C LEU A 94 2.93 33.56 -8.21
N ALA A 95 2.58 34.84 -8.31
CA ALA A 95 3.10 35.72 -9.35
C ALA A 95 4.58 35.98 -9.04
N TRP A 96 5.47 35.45 -9.88
CA TRP A 96 6.82 35.99 -10.03
C TRP A 96 6.81 37.05 -11.13
#